data_AF-A0AAN6L1L1-F1
#
_entry.id   AF-A0AAN6L1L1-F1
#
_cell.length_a   1.000
_cell.length_b   1.000
_cell.length_c   1.000
_cell.angle_alpha   90.00
_cell.angle_beta   90.00
_cell.angle_gamma   90.00
#
_symmetry.space_group_name_H-M   'P 1'
#
loop_
_entity.id
_entity.type
_entity.pdbx_description
1 polymer ?
#
loop_
_entity_poly.entity_id
_entity_poly.type
_entity_poly.pdbx_seq_one_letter_code
_entity_poly.pdbx_strand_id
1 'polypeptide(L)'
;MQAHIATEEMLKSSGLDFITLRAGSYSEAFPLFLNWYPSSKTILLPHLTPSVDEGKAPWTSRDELGEGMAALLAKGLAAYPSIIPQTDRKIILLTGPVAEPFSALVEAINRGRGTDIRIEFLEPEAWVAAQAKNDEGGRVLRGFGRGWSGCRDSRRGIARLLIRRWRCCLGGGRRGVRRLWRGL
;
A
#
# COMPACT_ATOMS: atom_id res chain seq x y z
N MET A 1 -9.84 8.14 1.32
CA MET A 1 -9.96 8.27 -0.15
C MET A 1 -10.63 9.58 -0.57
N GLN A 2 -11.76 9.99 0.03
CA GLN A 2 -12.48 11.22 -0.35
C GLN A 2 -11.62 12.50 -0.35
N ALA A 3 -10.73 12.68 0.65
CA ALA A 3 -9.82 13.83 0.68
C ALA A 3 -8.88 13.90 -0.54
N HIS A 4 -8.43 12.75 -1.05
CA HIS A 4 -7.55 12.71 -2.23
C HIS A 4 -8.33 13.09 -3.49
N ILE A 5 -9.56 12.56 -3.64
CA ILE A 5 -10.45 12.90 -4.75
C ILE A 5 -10.77 14.40 -4.74
N ALA A 6 -11.13 14.97 -3.57
CA ALA A 6 -11.40 16.39 -3.45
C ALA A 6 -10.20 17.26 -3.86
N THR A 7 -8.98 16.83 -3.51
CA THR A 7 -7.74 17.53 -3.92
C THR A 7 -7.52 17.42 -5.43
N GLU A 8 -7.74 16.25 -6.02
CA GLU A 8 -7.63 16.04 -7.47
C GLU A 8 -8.64 16.89 -8.26
N GLU A 9 -9.88 17.01 -7.77
CA GLU A 9 -10.89 17.88 -8.41
C GLU A 9 -10.54 19.37 -8.27
N MET A 10 -9.98 19.79 -7.13
CA MET A 10 -9.48 21.16 -6.95
C MET A 10 -8.31 21.47 -7.91
N LEU A 11 -7.39 20.53 -8.09
CA LEU A 11 -6.30 20.69 -9.07
C LEU A 11 -6.84 20.73 -10.50
N LYS A 12 -7.83 19.89 -10.82
CA LYS A 12 -8.50 19.88 -12.13
C LYS A 12 -9.19 21.20 -12.44
N SER A 13 -9.84 21.83 -11.45
CA SER A 13 -10.54 23.11 -11.64
C SER A 13 -9.61 24.33 -11.63
N SER A 14 -8.36 24.18 -11.19
CA SER A 14 -7.42 25.30 -11.05
C SER A 14 -6.86 25.84 -12.37
N GLY A 15 -6.98 25.09 -13.47
CA GLY A 15 -6.35 25.43 -14.75
C GLY A 15 -4.82 25.23 -14.78
N LEU A 16 -4.21 24.79 -13.69
CA LEU A 16 -2.80 24.43 -13.64
C LEU A 16 -2.54 23.15 -14.45
N ASP A 17 -1.34 23.04 -15.03
CA ASP A 17 -0.86 21.76 -15.52
C ASP A 17 -0.30 20.93 -14.36
N PHE A 18 -0.84 19.74 -14.16
CA PHE A 18 -0.43 18.85 -13.07
C PHE A 18 -0.52 17.40 -13.50
N ILE A 19 0.19 16.56 -12.75
CA ILE A 19 0.00 15.12 -12.71
C ILE A 19 -0.28 14.69 -11.28
N THR A 20 -1.11 13.68 -11.11
CA THR A 20 -1.39 13.11 -9.80
C THR A 20 -0.58 11.84 -9.62
N LEU A 21 0.36 11.86 -8.68
CA LEU A 21 1.10 10.66 -8.28
C LEU A 21 0.38 9.99 -7.12
N ARG A 22 -0.23 8.84 -7.36
CA ARG A 22 -0.78 7.98 -6.30
C ARG A 22 0.24 6.93 -5.90
N ALA A 23 0.37 6.68 -4.61
CA ALA A 23 1.27 5.65 -4.09
C ALA A 23 0.50 4.36 -3.79
N GLY A 24 1.18 3.23 -3.93
CA GLY A 24 0.81 2.01 -3.24
C GLY A 24 0.85 2.17 -1.72
N SER A 25 0.28 1.21 -1.00
CA SER A 25 0.38 1.19 0.46
C SER A 25 1.85 1.09 0.88
N TYR A 26 2.26 1.94 1.82
CA TYR A 26 3.63 1.90 2.33
C TYR A 26 3.88 0.61 3.08
N SER A 27 4.90 -0.13 2.64
CA SER A 27 5.28 -1.38 3.28
C SER A 27 5.70 -1.19 4.72
N GLU A 28 6.29 -0.04 5.05
CA GLU A 28 6.75 0.37 6.38
C GLU A 28 5.59 0.69 7.32
N ALA A 29 4.38 0.93 6.79
CA ALA A 29 3.17 1.15 7.59
C ALA A 29 2.47 -0.17 7.96
N PHE A 30 3.10 -1.34 7.72
CA PHE A 30 2.55 -2.64 8.10
C PHE A 30 2.13 -2.75 9.59
N PRO A 31 2.81 -2.12 10.59
CA PRO A 31 2.38 -2.26 11.98
C PRO A 31 1.00 -1.64 12.20
N LEU A 32 0.69 -0.57 11.47
CA LEU A 32 -0.60 0.08 11.50
C LEU A 32 -1.68 -0.79 10.86
N PHE A 33 -1.40 -1.42 9.71
CA PHE A 33 -2.39 -2.24 9.01
C PHE A 33 -2.70 -3.55 9.72
N LEU A 34 -1.70 -4.16 10.36
CA LEU A 34 -1.83 -5.45 11.03
C LEU A 34 -2.11 -5.32 12.53
N ASN A 35 -2.09 -4.10 13.08
CA ASN A 35 -2.02 -3.88 14.53
C ASN A 35 -0.89 -4.72 15.18
N TRP A 36 0.26 -4.75 14.52
CA TRP A 36 1.40 -5.58 14.91
C TRP A 36 2.32 -4.83 15.87
N TYR A 37 2.84 -5.57 16.85
CA TYR A 37 3.84 -5.16 17.83
C TYR A 37 4.95 -6.20 17.91
N PRO A 38 6.16 -5.85 18.39
CA PRO A 38 7.25 -6.82 18.58
C PRO A 38 6.87 -8.01 19.49
N SER A 39 5.90 -7.82 20.39
CA SER A 39 5.32 -8.81 21.30
C SER A 39 4.32 -9.75 20.61
N SER A 40 3.76 -9.36 19.45
CA SER A 40 2.66 -10.08 18.79
C SER A 40 3.03 -11.52 18.44
N LYS A 41 2.13 -12.44 18.80
CA LYS A 41 2.21 -13.88 18.44
C LYS A 41 1.18 -14.27 17.38
N THR A 42 0.12 -13.48 17.28
CA THR A 42 -0.99 -13.69 16.36
C THR A 42 -1.35 -12.37 15.70
N ILE A 43 -1.68 -12.40 14.41
CA ILE A 43 -2.28 -11.31 13.66
C ILE A 43 -3.74 -11.66 13.38
N LEU A 44 -4.63 -10.71 13.70
CA LEU A 44 -6.06 -10.86 13.49
C LEU A 44 -6.47 -10.21 12.16
N LEU A 45 -7.10 -10.97 11.28
CA LEU A 45 -7.70 -10.48 10.04
C LEU A 45 -9.21 -10.71 10.04
N PRO A 46 -10.01 -9.91 9.33
CA PRO A 46 -11.45 -10.14 9.26
C PRO A 46 -11.80 -11.20 8.21
N HIS A 47 -12.78 -12.05 8.50
CA HIS A 47 -13.48 -12.84 7.50
C HIS A 47 -14.30 -11.90 6.61
N LEU A 48 -13.89 -11.77 5.35
CA LEU A 48 -14.58 -10.97 4.34
C LEU A 48 -14.81 -11.81 3.09
N THR A 49 -15.76 -11.39 2.25
CA THR A 49 -15.97 -12.00 0.93
C THR A 49 -15.73 -10.95 -0.16
N PRO A 50 -14.78 -11.17 -1.08
CA PRO A 50 -13.77 -12.24 -1.08
C PRO A 50 -12.76 -12.07 0.06
N SER A 51 -12.07 -13.15 0.40
CA SER A 51 -11.26 -13.21 1.62
C SER A 51 -10.05 -12.27 1.57
N VAL A 52 -9.58 -11.85 2.76
CA VAL A 52 -8.51 -10.85 2.89
C VAL A 52 -7.16 -11.40 2.42
N ASP A 53 -6.94 -12.70 2.58
CA ASP A 53 -5.78 -13.44 2.05
C ASP A 53 -5.82 -13.59 0.53
N GLU A 54 -7.00 -13.66 -0.08
CA GLU A 54 -7.17 -13.59 -1.53
C GLU A 54 -6.99 -12.14 -2.06
N GLY A 55 -7.28 -11.16 -1.20
CA GLY A 55 -7.14 -9.75 -1.46
C GLY A 55 -5.68 -9.33 -1.64
N LYS A 56 -5.32 -8.83 -2.82
CA LYS A 56 -3.97 -8.33 -3.11
C LYS A 56 -3.93 -6.81 -3.00
N ALA A 57 -2.96 -6.28 -2.27
CA ALA A 57 -2.70 -4.86 -2.18
C ALA A 57 -1.41 -4.50 -2.93
N PRO A 58 -1.38 -3.38 -3.67
CA PRO A 58 -0.14 -2.88 -4.23
C PRO A 58 0.67 -2.20 -3.13
N TRP A 59 1.83 -2.77 -2.81
CA TRP A 59 2.77 -2.27 -1.80
C TRP A 59 3.90 -1.48 -2.45
N THR A 60 4.43 -0.48 -1.76
CA THR A 60 5.66 0.22 -2.16
C THR A 60 6.48 0.56 -0.92
N SER A 61 7.81 0.57 -1.04
CA SER A 61 8.65 1.19 -0.01
C SER A 61 8.64 2.70 -0.16
N ARG A 62 8.89 3.42 0.94
CA ARG A 62 9.05 4.87 0.91
C ARG A 62 10.28 5.27 0.10
N ASP A 63 11.34 4.49 0.17
CA ASP A 63 12.57 4.73 -0.59
C ASP A 63 12.33 4.59 -2.10
N GLU A 64 11.69 3.52 -2.57
CA GLU A 64 11.36 3.37 -3.99
C GLU A 64 10.38 4.44 -4.48
N LEU A 65 9.45 4.86 -3.63
CA LEU A 65 8.55 5.96 -3.96
C LEU A 65 9.30 7.29 -4.09
N GLY A 66 10.24 7.56 -3.18
CA GLY A 66 11.08 8.75 -3.20
C GLY A 66 11.98 8.79 -4.43
N GLU A 67 12.69 7.68 -4.71
CA GLU A 67 13.45 7.49 -5.95
C GLU A 67 12.53 7.72 -7.16
N GLY A 68 11.34 7.08 -7.13
CA GLY A 68 10.17 7.26 -8.00
C GLY A 68 9.94 8.69 -8.44
N MET A 69 9.57 9.49 -7.46
CA MET A 69 9.19 10.89 -7.60
C MET A 69 10.39 11.75 -8.03
N ALA A 70 11.57 11.53 -7.44
CA ALA A 70 12.77 12.28 -7.77
C ALA A 70 13.18 12.10 -9.23
N ALA A 71 13.09 10.88 -9.76
CA ALA A 71 13.44 10.61 -11.15
C ALA A 71 12.45 11.25 -12.13
N LEU A 72 11.16 11.28 -11.78
CA LEU A 72 10.13 11.99 -12.56
C LEU A 72 10.37 13.50 -12.57
N LEU A 73 10.70 14.09 -11.42
CA LEU A 73 11.00 15.51 -11.32
C LEU A 73 12.27 15.88 -12.11
N ALA A 74 13.32 15.07 -12.00
CA ALA A 74 14.61 15.35 -12.62
C ALA A 74 14.60 15.17 -14.15
N LYS A 75 13.89 14.16 -14.67
CA LYS A 75 13.90 13.83 -16.10
C LYS A 75 12.64 14.27 -16.85
N GLY A 76 11.60 14.67 -16.12
CA GLY A 76 10.29 14.96 -16.68
C GLY A 76 9.54 13.70 -17.13
N LEU A 77 8.22 13.85 -17.34
CA LEU A 77 7.35 12.74 -17.75
C LEU A 77 7.69 12.19 -19.15
N ALA A 78 8.19 13.05 -20.05
CA ALA A 78 8.55 12.68 -21.41
C ALA A 78 9.64 11.60 -21.49
N ALA A 79 10.52 11.51 -20.48
CA ALA A 79 11.53 10.47 -20.38
C ALA A 79 10.94 9.07 -20.10
N TYR A 80 9.65 8.99 -19.76
CA TYR A 80 8.97 7.76 -19.38
C TYR A 80 7.66 7.58 -20.18
N PRO A 81 7.76 7.28 -21.49
CA PRO A 81 6.58 7.15 -22.35
C PRO A 81 5.61 6.05 -21.91
N SER A 82 6.08 5.06 -21.13
CA SER A 82 5.26 3.96 -20.63
C SER A 82 4.33 4.31 -19.47
N ILE A 83 4.44 5.51 -18.89
CA ILE A 83 3.63 5.94 -17.73
C ILE A 83 2.89 7.26 -17.98
N ILE A 84 2.82 7.70 -19.24
CA ILE A 84 2.04 8.86 -19.62
C ILE A 84 0.56 8.56 -19.30
N PRO A 85 -0.10 9.37 -18.47
CA PRO A 85 -1.51 9.17 -18.17
C PRO A 85 -2.37 9.20 -19.43
N GLN A 86 -3.28 8.24 -19.55
CA GLN A 86 -4.22 8.15 -20.66
C GLN A 86 -5.63 8.66 -20.29
N THR A 87 -5.82 9.10 -19.04
CA THR A 87 -7.10 9.57 -18.53
C THR A 87 -7.06 11.08 -18.28
N ASP A 88 -8.24 11.69 -18.32
CA ASP A 88 -8.46 13.12 -18.01
C ASP A 88 -7.98 13.51 -16.60
N ARG A 89 -7.95 12.54 -15.67
CA ARG A 89 -7.48 12.73 -14.30
C ARG A 89 -5.95 12.80 -14.16
N LYS A 90 -5.20 12.50 -15.23
CA LYS A 90 -3.72 12.54 -15.24
C LYS A 90 -3.05 11.79 -14.08
N ILE A 91 -3.60 10.61 -13.73
CA ILE A 91 -3.12 9.81 -12.58
C ILE A 91 -2.01 8.84 -13.02
N ILE A 92 -0.92 8.81 -12.26
CA ILE A 92 0.15 7.79 -12.32
C ILE A 92 0.18 7.07 -10.98
N LEU A 93 0.18 5.73 -11.02
CA LEU A 93 0.29 4.89 -9.83
C LEU A 93 1.73 4.39 -9.66
N LEU A 94 2.36 4.73 -8.54
CA LEU A 94 3.70 4.29 -8.16
C LEU A 94 3.61 3.17 -7.13
N THR A 95 3.95 1.95 -7.54
CA THR A 95 3.88 0.75 -6.71
C THR A 95 5.05 -0.17 -6.97
N GLY A 96 5.31 -1.08 -6.02
CA GLY A 96 6.10 -2.26 -6.27
C GLY A 96 5.57 -3.08 -7.45
N PRO A 97 6.40 -4.00 -7.98
CA PRO A 97 6.12 -4.69 -9.24
C PRO A 97 5.05 -5.78 -9.14
N VAL A 98 4.56 -6.11 -7.94
CA VAL A 98 3.58 -7.17 -7.70
C VAL A 98 2.66 -6.72 -6.57
N ALA A 99 1.35 -6.88 -6.77
CA ALA A 99 0.39 -6.75 -5.67
C ALA A 99 0.40 -8.06 -4.87
N GLU A 100 0.61 -7.94 -3.57
CA GLU A 100 0.80 -9.07 -2.66
C GLU A 100 -0.34 -9.10 -1.62
N PRO A 101 -0.74 -10.28 -1.14
CA PRO A 101 -1.73 -10.40 -0.08
C PRO A 101 -1.17 -9.97 1.29
N PHE A 102 -2.06 -9.77 2.26
CA PHE A 102 -1.64 -9.43 3.63
C PHE A 102 -0.85 -10.54 4.31
N SER A 103 -1.10 -11.81 3.97
CA SER A 103 -0.32 -12.94 4.44
C SER A 103 1.16 -12.84 4.06
N ALA A 104 1.47 -12.30 2.88
CA ALA A 104 2.85 -12.08 2.43
C ALA A 104 3.61 -11.06 3.30
N LEU A 105 2.90 -10.12 3.95
CA LEU A 105 3.50 -9.22 4.94
C LEU A 105 3.86 -9.99 6.22
N VAL A 106 2.96 -10.84 6.71
CA VAL A 106 3.21 -11.67 7.91
C VAL A 106 4.38 -12.62 7.67
N GLU A 107 4.43 -13.27 6.50
CA GLU A 107 5.58 -14.09 6.09
C GLU A 107 6.89 -13.29 6.02
N ALA A 108 6.83 -12.02 5.58
CA ALA A 108 7.99 -11.16 5.54
C ALA A 108 8.48 -10.78 6.95
N ILE A 109 7.57 -10.53 7.89
CA ILE A 109 7.90 -10.27 9.30
C ILE A 109 8.53 -11.52 9.93
N ASN A 110 7.91 -12.69 9.76
CA ASN A 110 8.43 -13.96 10.29
C ASN A 110 9.83 -14.26 9.80
N ARG A 111 10.07 -14.11 8.49
CA ARG A 111 11.41 -14.28 7.91
C ARG A 111 12.41 -13.25 8.42
N GLY A 112 11.99 -11.99 8.56
CA GLY A 112 12.87 -10.90 9.00
C GLY A 112 13.28 -11.01 10.46
N ARG A 113 12.37 -11.46 11.33
CA ARG A 113 12.60 -11.54 12.79
C ARG A 113 12.93 -12.92 13.31
N GLY A 114 12.84 -13.96 12.49
CA GLY A 114 12.93 -15.35 12.94
C GLY A 114 11.77 -15.72 13.88
N THR A 115 10.58 -15.17 13.65
CA THR A 115 9.37 -15.45 14.44
C THR A 115 8.42 -16.39 13.72
N ASP A 116 7.47 -16.97 14.47
CA ASP A 116 6.37 -17.78 13.94
C ASP A 116 5.03 -17.18 14.33
N ILE A 117 4.73 -16.01 13.75
CA ILE A 117 3.47 -15.31 13.95
C ILE A 117 2.39 -16.00 13.11
N ARG A 118 1.26 -16.33 13.74
CA ARG A 118 0.12 -16.97 13.10
C ARG A 118 -0.91 -15.93 12.65
N ILE A 119 -1.72 -16.29 11.66
CA ILE A 119 -2.86 -15.50 11.23
C ILE A 119 -4.13 -16.19 11.75
N GLU A 120 -4.96 -15.44 12.44
CA GLU A 120 -6.30 -15.87 12.87
C GLU A 120 -7.34 -14.95 12.24
N PHE A 121 -8.46 -15.54 11.85
CA PHE A 121 -9.56 -14.80 11.23
C PHE A 121 -10.71 -14.65 12.22
N LEU A 122 -11.34 -13.48 12.22
CA LEU A 122 -12.47 -13.13 13.06
C LEU A 122 -13.61 -12.55 12.24
N GLU A 123 -14.85 -12.68 12.70
CA GLU A 123 -15.98 -11.95 12.12
C GLU A 123 -15.73 -10.43 12.16
N PRO A 124 -16.16 -9.64 11.16
CA PRO A 124 -15.79 -8.23 11.02
C PRO A 124 -15.99 -7.38 12.28
N GLU A 125 -17.12 -7.54 12.96
CA GLU A 125 -17.45 -6.80 14.19
C GLU A 125 -16.54 -7.20 15.35
N ALA A 126 -16.28 -8.50 15.50
CA ALA A 126 -15.35 -9.03 16.49
C ALA A 126 -13.92 -8.58 16.20
N TRP A 127 -13.52 -8.53 14.93
CA TRP A 127 -12.25 -7.99 14.48
C TRP A 127 -12.10 -6.51 14.86
N VAL A 128 -13.08 -5.66 14.57
CA VAL A 128 -13.04 -4.23 14.95
C VAL A 128 -12.90 -4.06 16.46
N ALA A 129 -13.65 -4.84 17.24
CA ALA A 129 -13.57 -4.80 18.70
C ALA A 129 -12.20 -5.26 19.22
N ALA A 130 -11.65 -6.35 18.66
CA ALA A 130 -10.36 -6.90 19.03
C ALA A 130 -9.21 -5.95 18.67
N GLN A 131 -9.27 -5.29 17.52
CA GLN A 131 -8.29 -4.30 17.11
C GLN A 131 -8.21 -3.16 18.14
N ALA A 132 -9.35 -2.63 18.60
CA ALA A 132 -9.38 -1.57 19.59
C ALA A 132 -8.88 -2.02 20.98
N LYS A 133 -9.16 -3.26 21.38
CA LYS A 133 -8.75 -3.81 22.68
C LYS A 133 -7.24 -4.07 22.77
N ASN A 134 -6.65 -4.56 21.68
CA ASN A 134 -5.26 -5.00 21.62
C ASN A 134 -4.32 -3.91 21.10
N ASP A 135 -4.74 -2.65 21.10
CA ASP A 135 -3.95 -1.56 20.56
C ASP A 135 -3.03 -0.95 21.63
N GLU A 136 -1.82 -1.48 21.76
CA GLU A 136 -0.80 -0.96 22.67
C GLU A 136 -0.46 0.53 22.39
N GLY A 137 -0.64 0.97 21.14
CA GLY A 137 -0.38 2.34 20.68
C GLY A 137 -1.51 3.35 20.95
N GLY A 138 -2.63 2.94 21.58
CA GLY A 138 -3.71 3.85 22.00
C GLY A 138 -4.40 4.60 20.84
N ARG A 139 -4.40 4.05 19.62
CA ARG A 139 -5.06 4.64 18.45
C ARG A 139 -6.57 4.47 18.57
N VAL A 140 -7.30 5.52 18.18
CA VAL A 140 -8.76 5.52 18.14
C VAL A 140 -9.24 4.74 16.89
N LEU A 141 -9.15 3.41 16.93
CA LEU A 141 -9.39 2.49 15.81
C LEU A 141 -10.83 2.47 15.26
N ARG A 142 -11.81 3.09 15.94
CA ARG A 142 -13.20 3.15 15.41
C ARG A 142 -13.28 3.83 14.03
N GLY A 143 -12.44 4.82 13.76
CA GLY A 143 -12.41 5.52 12.47
C GLY A 143 -11.59 4.79 11.40
N PHE A 144 -10.40 4.32 11.77
CA PHE A 144 -9.47 3.66 10.83
C PHE A 144 -9.96 2.26 10.43
N GLY A 145 -10.40 1.43 11.38
CA GLY A 145 -10.90 0.07 11.12
C GLY A 145 -12.12 0.06 10.18
N ARG A 146 -13.10 0.94 10.43
CA ARG A 146 -14.28 1.09 9.55
C ARG A 146 -13.92 1.64 8.17
N GLY A 147 -13.01 2.62 8.09
CA GLY A 147 -12.52 3.15 6.81
C GLY A 147 -11.77 2.11 5.98
N TRP A 148 -11.08 1.18 6.65
CA TRP A 148 -10.35 0.10 5.99
C TRP A 148 -11.26 -1.04 5.53
N SER A 149 -12.24 -1.46 6.34
CA SER A 149 -13.30 -2.40 5.92
C SER A 149 -14.17 -1.84 4.77
N GLY A 150 -14.26 -0.51 4.67
CA GLY A 150 -14.89 0.23 3.58
C GLY A 150 -14.02 0.43 2.33
N CYS A 151 -12.74 0.06 2.37
CA CYS A 151 -11.80 0.17 1.24
C CYS A 151 -12.06 -0.91 0.15
N ARG A 152 -13.33 -1.26 -0.10
CA ARG A 152 -13.78 -2.16 -1.17
C ARG A 152 -13.64 -1.54 -2.55
N ASP A 153 -13.59 -0.20 -2.62
CA ASP A 153 -13.75 0.54 -3.88
C ASP A 153 -12.43 0.73 -4.66
N SER A 154 -11.27 0.45 -4.06
CA SER A 154 -9.99 0.45 -4.80
C SER A 154 -9.87 -0.70 -5.81
N ARG A 155 -10.81 -1.68 -5.78
CA ARG A 155 -10.80 -2.87 -6.63
C ARG A 155 -11.61 -2.72 -7.92
N ARG A 156 -12.41 -1.65 -8.09
CA ARG A 156 -13.20 -1.40 -9.30
C ARG A 156 -12.53 -0.30 -10.13
N GLY A 157 -11.53 -0.66 -10.92
CA GLY A 157 -11.13 0.16 -12.07
C GLY A 157 -9.77 0.88 -12.01
N ILE A 158 -8.84 0.51 -11.13
CA ILE A 158 -7.45 0.97 -11.30
C ILE A 158 -6.76 0.00 -12.26
N ALA A 159 -6.79 0.36 -13.54
CA ALA A 159 -6.07 -0.32 -14.60
C ALA A 159 -4.61 -0.56 -14.17
N ARG A 160 -4.18 -1.81 -14.31
CA ARG A 160 -2.81 -2.28 -14.08
C ARG A 160 -1.83 -1.38 -14.81
N LEU A 161 -1.02 -0.63 -14.07
CA LEU A 161 0.26 -0.16 -14.56
C LEU A 161 1.34 -0.66 -13.61
N LEU A 162 1.81 -1.87 -13.89
CA LEU A 162 2.94 -2.47 -13.20
C LEU A 162 4.20 -1.68 -13.58
N ILE A 163 5.00 -1.28 -12.59
CA ILE A 163 6.37 -0.81 -12.81
C ILE A 163 7.20 -1.99 -13.34
N ARG A 164 7.06 -2.30 -14.63
CA ARG A 164 7.78 -3.39 -15.31
C ARG A 164 9.15 -2.96 -15.82
N ARG A 165 9.43 -1.66 -15.96
CA ARG A 165 10.59 -1.20 -16.74
C ARG A 165 11.30 0.06 -16.20
N TRP A 166 11.40 0.19 -14.89
CA TRP A 166 12.30 1.19 -14.26
C TRP A 166 13.79 0.80 -14.28
N ARG A 167 14.11 -0.43 -14.70
CA ARG A 167 15.43 -1.05 -14.53
C ARG A 167 16.48 -0.69 -15.56
N CYS A 168 16.09 -0.17 -16.73
CA CYS A 168 17.07 0.14 -17.79
C CYS A 168 17.90 1.40 -17.51
N CYS A 169 17.46 2.27 -16.58
CA CYS A 169 18.06 3.60 -16.41
C CYS A 169 18.82 3.82 -15.10
N LEU A 170 18.71 2.92 -14.10
CA LEU A 170 19.21 3.19 -12.73
C LEU A 170 19.93 2.00 -12.04
N GLY A 171 20.22 0.89 -12.73
CA GLY A 171 21.11 -0.17 -12.21
C GLY A 171 20.68 -0.95 -10.95
N GLY A 172 19.53 -0.64 -10.34
CA GLY A 172 19.07 -1.23 -9.07
C GLY A 172 18.24 -2.53 -9.20
N GLY A 173 18.39 -3.41 -8.20
CA GLY A 173 17.62 -4.65 -8.05
C GLY A 173 16.10 -4.44 -7.89
N ARG A 174 15.24 -5.43 -8.21
CA ARG A 174 13.80 -5.35 -7.89
C ARG A 174 13.62 -5.41 -6.36
N ARG A 175 12.96 -4.44 -5.73
CA ARG A 175 12.84 -4.35 -4.25
C ARG A 175 11.37 -4.38 -3.80
N GLY A 176 10.66 -5.49 -4.04
CA GLY A 176 9.35 -5.71 -3.40
C GLY A 176 9.45 -6.01 -1.90
N VAL A 177 8.30 -6.27 -1.25
CA VAL A 177 8.15 -6.69 0.17
C VAL A 177 9.19 -7.74 0.60
N ARG A 178 9.63 -8.59 -0.34
CA ARG A 178 10.60 -9.67 -0.13
C ARG A 178 12.02 -9.22 0.22
N ARG A 179 12.45 -7.97 -0.04
CA ARG A 179 13.84 -7.50 0.24
C ARG A 179 13.97 -6.34 1.24
N LEU A 180 12.86 -5.85 1.81
CA LEU A 180 12.84 -4.72 2.76
C LEU A 180 13.60 -4.98 4.08
N TRP A 181 14.00 -6.23 4.35
CA TRP A 181 14.27 -6.74 5.70
C TRP A 181 15.71 -7.25 5.89
N ARG A 182 16.72 -6.48 5.45
CA ARG A 182 18.15 -6.80 5.69
C ARG A 182 18.81 -5.92 6.75
N GLY A 183 18.04 -5.22 7.59
CA GLY A 183 18.58 -4.25 8.55
C GLY A 183 17.74 -4.04 9.81
N LEU A 184 16.95 -5.04 10.21
CA LEU A 184 16.29 -5.10 11.52
C LEU A 184 16.79 -6.33 12.27
#